data_AF-A0A7K2JS45-F1
#
_entry.id   AF-A0A7K2JS45-F1
#
_cell.length_a   1.000
_cell.length_b   1.000
_cell.length_c   1.000
_cell.angle_alpha   90.00
_cell.angle_beta   90.00
_cell.angle_gamma   90.00
#
_symmetry.space_group_name_H-M   'P 1'
#
loop_
_entity.id
_entity.type
_entity.pdbx_description
1 polymer ?
#
loop_
_entity_poly.entity_id
_entity_poly.type
_entity_poly.pdbx_seq_one_letter_code
_entity_poly.pdbx_strand_id
1 'polypeptide(L)'
;MWRTLPWWVLGSAGALGLLLAGTPRMAGAEPGPWQALTLLRGVALVGALGLVFLLDDRARHLTTPVPTRRPLRQALRVALVAPLAALWWTAVLLLAPSDTRPPVGGITLEAAAMCVLALAGAAAAVRLTDEARPGPAVAAALLVVAVLAPLLIPEDWALFVVPDDPRWPAAHDRWAVVLAAVAVVWAACGPEPLGGRARRARRAWR
;
A
#
# COMPACT_ATOMS: atom_id res chain seq x y z
N MET A 1 -7.96 19.09 -6.30
CA MET A 1 -7.46 17.77 -5.85
C MET A 1 -7.28 16.80 -7.01
N TRP A 2 -8.20 16.73 -7.99
CA TRP A 2 -8.08 15.79 -9.13
C TRP A 2 -6.81 15.98 -9.97
N ARG A 3 -6.41 17.23 -10.26
CA ARG A 3 -5.19 17.55 -11.03
C ARG A 3 -3.87 17.32 -10.28
N THR A 4 -3.91 17.17 -8.96
CA THR A 4 -2.70 16.99 -8.13
C THR A 4 -2.39 15.52 -7.86
N LEU A 5 -3.23 14.60 -8.35
CA LEU A 5 -2.99 13.17 -8.22
C LEU A 5 -2.04 12.68 -9.31
N PRO A 6 -1.10 11.77 -8.99
CA PRO A 6 -0.17 11.21 -9.96
C PRO A 6 -0.86 10.15 -10.83
N TRP A 7 -1.85 10.56 -11.64
CA TRP A 7 -2.63 9.66 -12.48
C TRP A 7 -1.79 8.81 -13.41
N TRP A 8 -0.67 9.34 -13.90
CA TRP A 8 0.27 8.59 -14.72
C TRP A 8 0.91 7.42 -13.97
N VAL A 9 1.24 7.61 -12.69
CA VAL A 9 1.83 6.55 -11.85
C VAL A 9 0.78 5.52 -11.45
N LEU A 10 -0.42 5.97 -11.09
CA LEU A 10 -1.53 5.07 -10.78
C LEU A 10 -1.98 4.28 -12.02
N GLY A 11 -2.03 4.95 -13.17
CA GLY A 11 -2.38 4.34 -14.45
C GLY A 11 -1.32 3.34 -14.93
N SER A 12 -0.03 3.66 -14.79
CA SER A 12 1.04 2.73 -15.14
C SER A 12 1.08 1.51 -14.22
N ALA A 13 0.95 1.70 -12.90
CA ALA A 13 0.85 0.60 -11.95
C ALA A 13 -0.39 -0.27 -12.22
N GLY A 14 -1.53 0.37 -12.51
CA GLY A 14 -2.77 -0.32 -12.85
C GLY A 14 -2.64 -1.15 -14.13
N ALA A 15 -2.07 -0.56 -15.19
CA ALA A 15 -1.83 -1.23 -16.46
C ALA A 15 -0.84 -2.40 -16.31
N LEU A 16 0.27 -2.19 -15.59
CA LEU A 16 1.26 -3.23 -15.31
C LEU A 16 0.64 -4.41 -14.55
N GLY A 17 -0.16 -4.15 -13.51
CA GLY A 17 -0.80 -5.22 -12.78
C GLY A 17 -1.85 -5.99 -13.58
N LEU A 18 -2.61 -5.33 -14.46
CA LEU A 18 -3.53 -6.01 -15.38
C LEU A 18 -2.78 -6.84 -16.43
N LEU A 19 -1.66 -6.33 -16.96
CA LEU A 19 -0.80 -7.07 -17.88
C LEU A 19 -0.23 -8.32 -17.21
N LEU A 20 0.30 -8.18 -16.00
CA LEU A 20 0.83 -9.30 -15.20
C LEU A 20 -0.25 -10.35 -14.90
N ALA A 21 -1.45 -9.91 -14.47
CA ALA A 21 -2.56 -10.81 -14.20
C ALA A 21 -3.09 -11.51 -15.46
N GLY A 22 -3.07 -10.83 -16.61
CA GLY A 22 -3.50 -11.37 -17.89
C GLY A 22 -2.45 -12.23 -18.60
N THR A 23 -1.18 -12.19 -18.17
CA THR A 23 -0.08 -12.86 -18.89
C THR A 23 -0.30 -14.38 -19.05
N PRO A 24 -0.70 -15.14 -18.00
CA PRO A 24 -0.93 -16.58 -18.14
C PRO A 24 -2.01 -16.89 -19.17
N ARG A 25 -3.11 -16.10 -19.14
CA ARG A 25 -4.22 -16.24 -20.08
C ARG A 25 -3.82 -15.94 -21.52
N MET A 26 -2.99 -14.91 -21.74
CA MET A 26 -2.46 -14.57 -23.08
C MET A 26 -1.48 -15.61 -23.61
N ALA A 27 -0.71 -16.23 -22.71
CA ALA A 27 0.25 -17.29 -23.06
C ALA A 27 -0.42 -18.67 -23.24
N GLY A 28 -1.73 -18.80 -22.96
CA GLY A 28 -2.41 -20.10 -22.91
C GLY A 28 -1.85 -21.03 -21.81
N ALA A 29 -1.20 -20.46 -20.80
CA ALA A 29 -0.59 -21.21 -19.72
C ALA A 29 -1.59 -21.41 -18.57
N GLU A 30 -1.58 -22.60 -18.00
CA GLU A 30 -2.27 -22.91 -16.75
C GLU A 30 -1.27 -22.84 -15.60
N PRO A 31 -1.19 -21.70 -14.88
CA PRO A 31 -0.24 -21.55 -13.79
C PRO A 31 -0.65 -22.48 -12.65
N GLY A 32 0.31 -23.21 -12.10
CA GLY A 32 0.07 -24.00 -10.89
C GLY A 32 -0.34 -23.11 -9.70
N PRO A 33 -0.95 -23.67 -8.64
CA PRO A 33 -1.48 -22.89 -7.51
C PRO A 33 -0.45 -21.95 -6.85
N TRP A 34 0.79 -22.41 -6.70
CA TRP A 34 1.89 -21.60 -6.17
C TRP A 34 2.27 -20.43 -7.08
N GLN A 35 2.26 -20.64 -8.41
CA GLN A 35 2.56 -19.61 -9.40
C GLN A 35 1.44 -18.56 -9.42
N ALA A 36 0.18 -18.99 -9.41
CA ALA A 36 -0.98 -18.10 -9.35
C ALA A 36 -0.96 -17.23 -8.08
N LEU A 37 -0.66 -17.82 -6.92
CA LEU A 37 -0.53 -17.09 -5.65
C LEU A 37 0.61 -16.06 -5.70
N THR A 38 1.79 -16.46 -6.18
CA THR A 38 2.96 -15.57 -6.26
C THR A 38 2.73 -14.42 -7.24
N LEU A 39 2.08 -14.68 -8.38
CA LEU A 39 1.68 -13.66 -9.34
C LEU A 39 0.71 -12.65 -8.70
N LEU A 40 -0.32 -13.11 -7.99
CA LEU A 40 -1.27 -12.22 -7.32
C LEU A 40 -0.62 -11.38 -6.22
N ARG A 41 0.31 -11.95 -5.45
CA ARG A 41 1.14 -11.19 -4.48
C ARG A 41 2.00 -10.13 -5.17
N GLY A 42 2.60 -10.48 -6.31
CA GLY A 42 3.36 -9.53 -7.14
C GLY A 42 2.49 -8.39 -7.67
N VAL A 43 1.29 -8.68 -8.17
CA VAL A 43 0.33 -7.67 -8.64
C VAL A 43 -0.12 -6.77 -7.48
N ALA A 44 -0.40 -7.34 -6.31
CA ALA A 44 -0.72 -6.58 -5.11
C ALA A 44 0.41 -5.62 -4.71
N LEU A 45 1.66 -6.09 -4.77
CA LEU A 45 2.85 -5.27 -4.52
C LEU A 45 2.97 -4.12 -5.53
N VAL A 46 2.74 -4.36 -6.83
CA VAL A 46 2.72 -3.30 -7.86
C VAL A 46 1.65 -2.24 -7.56
N GLY A 47 0.45 -2.67 -7.16
CA GLY A 47 -0.61 -1.77 -6.72
C GLY A 47 -0.20 -0.93 -5.50
N ALA A 48 0.42 -1.57 -4.50
CA ALA A 48 0.93 -0.88 -3.31
C ALA A 48 2.03 0.14 -3.66
N LEU A 49 2.95 -0.20 -4.57
CA LEU A 49 3.99 0.72 -5.04
C LEU A 49 3.40 1.95 -5.74
N GLY A 50 2.33 1.79 -6.53
CA GLY A 50 1.62 2.93 -7.12
C GLY A 50 1.03 3.87 -6.05
N LEU A 51 0.51 3.31 -4.95
CA LEU A 51 -0.07 4.07 -3.84
C LEU A 51 0.96 4.83 -3.01
N VAL A 52 2.22 4.37 -2.94
CA VAL A 52 3.31 5.09 -2.24
C VAL A 52 3.47 6.53 -2.77
N PHE A 53 3.30 6.72 -4.08
CA PHE A 53 3.44 8.03 -4.72
C PHE A 53 2.20 8.93 -4.55
N LEU A 54 1.10 8.44 -3.99
CA LEU A 54 -0.13 9.22 -3.79
C LEU A 54 0.09 10.48 -2.94
N LEU A 55 1.09 10.43 -2.05
CA LEU A 55 1.46 11.50 -1.14
C LEU A 55 2.60 12.38 -1.65
N ASP A 56 3.22 12.06 -2.79
CA ASP A 56 4.22 12.93 -3.41
C ASP A 56 3.54 14.20 -3.93
N ASP A 57 3.87 15.35 -3.34
CA ASP A 57 3.35 16.65 -3.77
C ASP A 57 4.52 17.51 -4.28
N ARG A 58 4.73 17.51 -5.60
CA ARG A 58 5.80 18.29 -6.25
C ARG A 58 5.66 19.82 -6.06
N ALA A 59 4.50 20.32 -5.63
CA ALA A 59 4.24 21.75 -5.45
C ALA A 59 4.28 22.19 -3.97
N ARG A 60 4.83 21.36 -3.06
CA ARG A 60 4.91 21.66 -1.62
C ARG A 60 5.57 23.00 -1.31
N HIS A 61 6.50 23.45 -2.16
CA HIS A 61 7.23 24.72 -2.00
C HIS A 61 6.35 25.97 -2.21
N LEU A 62 5.19 25.84 -2.85
CA LEU A 62 4.33 26.97 -3.24
C LEU A 62 3.03 27.07 -2.42
N THR A 63 2.67 26.04 -1.63
CA THR A 63 1.36 25.92 -0.95
C THR A 63 1.47 25.91 0.58
N THR A 64 2.63 26.29 1.12
CA THR A 64 2.95 26.37 2.55
C THR A 64 1.97 27.19 3.43
N PRO A 65 1.17 28.17 2.94
CA PRO A 65 0.29 28.93 3.84
C PRO A 65 -1.15 28.41 3.95
N VAL A 66 -1.49 27.22 3.44
CA VAL A 66 -2.90 26.76 3.48
C VAL A 66 -3.26 26.14 4.85
N PRO A 67 -4.25 26.69 5.60
CA PRO A 67 -4.57 26.30 6.97
C PRO A 67 -5.41 25.00 7.07
N THR A 68 -5.43 24.16 6.04
CA THR A 68 -6.14 22.87 6.12
C THR A 68 -5.29 21.81 6.82
N ARG A 69 -5.94 21.01 7.68
CA ARG A 69 -5.29 19.92 8.41
C ARG A 69 -4.74 18.88 7.42
N ARG A 70 -3.43 18.61 7.50
CA ARG A 70 -2.70 17.64 6.68
C ARG A 70 -3.36 16.24 6.60
N PRO A 71 -3.86 15.62 7.69
CA PRO A 71 -4.48 14.29 7.62
C PRO A 71 -5.77 14.26 6.79
N LEU A 72 -6.55 15.35 6.79
CA LEU A 72 -7.80 15.41 6.02
C LEU A 72 -7.52 15.38 4.52
N ARG A 73 -6.47 16.07 4.05
CA ARG A 73 -6.07 16.03 2.64
C ARG A 73 -5.60 14.64 2.21
N GLN A 74 -4.88 13.94 3.08
CA GLN A 74 -4.43 12.56 2.81
C GLN A 74 -5.62 11.61 2.76
N ALA A 75 -6.52 11.68 3.75
CA ALA A 75 -7.72 10.86 3.80
C ALA A 75 -8.62 11.06 2.57
N LEU A 76 -8.81 12.31 2.13
CA LEU A 76 -9.57 12.61 0.91
C LEU A 76 -8.91 12.06 -0.37
N ARG A 77 -7.58 12.14 -0.49
CA ARG A 77 -6.86 11.56 -1.63
C ARG A 77 -7.00 10.03 -1.65
N VAL A 78 -6.88 9.39 -0.50
CA VAL A 78 -7.07 7.94 -0.37
C VAL A 78 -8.51 7.55 -0.68
N ALA A 79 -9.50 8.27 -0.13
CA ALA A 79 -10.92 8.00 -0.37
C ALA A 79 -11.30 8.11 -1.85
N LEU A 80 -10.67 9.02 -2.61
CA LEU A 80 -10.92 9.17 -4.04
C LEU A 80 -10.31 8.03 -4.87
N VAL A 81 -9.18 7.46 -4.44
CA VAL A 81 -8.48 6.38 -5.17
C VAL A 81 -8.96 4.98 -4.75
N ALA A 82 -9.43 4.82 -3.51
CA ALA A 82 -9.92 3.56 -2.97
C ALA A 82 -10.95 2.81 -3.86
N PRO A 83 -12.02 3.45 -4.38
CA PRO A 83 -12.99 2.74 -5.23
C PRO A 83 -12.38 2.29 -6.55
N LEU A 84 -11.47 3.08 -7.14
CA LEU A 84 -10.78 2.71 -8.36
C LEU A 84 -9.81 1.54 -8.12
N ALA A 85 -9.10 1.55 -6.99
CA ALA A 85 -8.23 0.45 -6.58
C ALA A 85 -9.02 -0.84 -6.34
N ALA A 86 -10.20 -0.76 -5.71
CA ALA A 86 -11.07 -1.91 -5.51
C ALA A 86 -11.60 -2.49 -6.84
N LEU A 87 -12.01 -1.63 -7.77
CA LEU A 87 -12.45 -2.04 -9.12
C LEU A 87 -11.30 -2.71 -9.88
N TRP A 88 -10.11 -2.11 -9.85
CA TRP A 88 -8.91 -2.66 -10.47
C TRP A 88 -8.54 -4.02 -9.89
N TRP A 89 -8.54 -4.16 -8.56
CA TRP A 89 -8.23 -5.43 -7.91
C TRP A 89 -9.27 -6.51 -8.25
N THR A 90 -10.54 -6.13 -8.34
CA THR A 90 -11.61 -7.03 -8.81
C THR A 90 -11.33 -7.52 -10.23
N ALA A 91 -10.92 -6.63 -11.14
CA ALA A 91 -10.54 -7.01 -12.50
C ALA A 91 -9.33 -7.96 -12.53
N VAL A 92 -8.30 -7.72 -11.70
CA VAL A 92 -7.16 -8.63 -11.53
C VAL A 92 -7.61 -10.03 -11.10
N LEU A 93 -8.50 -10.11 -10.11
CA LEU A 93 -9.05 -11.39 -9.64
C LEU A 93 -9.85 -12.11 -10.72
N LEU A 94 -10.61 -11.38 -11.54
CA LEU A 94 -11.38 -11.96 -12.65
C LEU A 94 -10.50 -12.48 -13.80
N LEU A 95 -9.30 -11.90 -13.98
CA LEU A 95 -8.32 -12.37 -14.97
C LEU A 95 -7.62 -13.67 -14.55
N ALA A 96 -7.50 -13.92 -13.23
CA ALA A 96 -6.92 -15.15 -12.72
C ALA A 96 -7.83 -16.37 -13.03
N PRO A 97 -7.30 -17.48 -13.60
CA PRO A 97 -8.06 -18.70 -13.85
C PRO A 97 -8.79 -19.19 -12.59
N SER A 98 -10.03 -19.68 -12.72
CA SER A 98 -10.84 -20.15 -11.58
C SER A 98 -10.23 -21.36 -10.89
N ASP A 99 -9.63 -22.26 -11.66
CA ASP A 99 -9.30 -23.61 -11.21
C ASP A 99 -8.04 -23.65 -10.33
N THR A 100 -7.18 -22.65 -10.48
CA THR A 100 -5.94 -22.49 -9.69
C THR A 100 -5.98 -21.24 -8.80
N ARG A 101 -7.17 -20.62 -8.64
CA ARG A 101 -7.34 -19.40 -7.86
C ARG A 101 -7.23 -19.70 -6.36
N PRO A 102 -6.33 -19.03 -5.62
CA PRO A 102 -6.31 -19.14 -4.16
C PRO A 102 -7.59 -18.53 -3.55
N PRO A 103 -7.91 -18.86 -2.29
CA PRO A 103 -9.04 -18.27 -1.57
C PRO A 103 -9.02 -16.74 -1.62
N VAL A 104 -10.03 -16.16 -2.27
CA VAL A 104 -10.08 -14.72 -2.61
C VAL A 104 -9.99 -13.83 -1.37
N GLY A 105 -10.67 -14.20 -0.29
CA GLY A 105 -10.65 -13.45 0.97
C GLY A 105 -9.23 -13.29 1.53
N GLY A 106 -8.45 -14.37 1.52
CA GLY A 106 -7.09 -14.35 2.03
C GLY A 106 -6.18 -13.43 1.21
N ILE A 107 -6.17 -13.61 -0.11
CA ILE A 107 -5.31 -12.80 -0.98
C ILE A 107 -5.73 -11.32 -1.01
N THR A 108 -7.02 -11.01 -0.86
CA THR A 108 -7.48 -9.62 -0.73
C THR A 108 -6.99 -8.98 0.56
N LEU A 109 -6.89 -9.75 1.65
CA LEU A 109 -6.38 -9.28 2.93
C LEU A 109 -4.88 -8.96 2.85
N GLU A 110 -4.09 -9.84 2.24
CA GLU A 110 -2.66 -9.58 1.99
C GLU A 110 -2.48 -8.32 1.14
N ALA A 111 -3.25 -8.19 0.06
CA ALA A 111 -3.20 -7.01 -0.81
C ALA A 111 -3.57 -5.72 -0.07
N ALA A 112 -4.63 -5.74 0.74
CA ALA A 112 -5.03 -4.63 1.58
C ALA A 112 -3.93 -4.23 2.58
N ALA A 113 -3.31 -5.21 3.24
CA ALA A 113 -2.21 -4.98 4.16
C ALA A 113 -1.01 -4.30 3.48
N MET A 114 -0.62 -4.74 2.28
CA MET A 114 0.45 -4.11 1.51
C MET A 114 0.10 -2.66 1.14
N CYS A 115 -1.13 -2.40 0.72
CA CYS A 115 -1.59 -1.06 0.37
C CYS A 115 -1.59 -0.12 1.58
N VAL A 116 -2.07 -0.59 2.73
CA VAL A 116 -2.10 0.20 3.97
C VAL A 116 -0.69 0.42 4.51
N LEU A 117 0.21 -0.56 4.41
CA LEU A 117 1.64 -0.41 4.70
C LEU A 117 2.28 0.67 3.83
N ALA A 118 2.00 0.68 2.53
CA ALA A 118 2.49 1.70 1.62
C ALA A 118 2.02 3.11 1.99
N LEU A 119 0.72 3.26 2.28
CA LEU A 119 0.16 4.55 2.67
C LEU A 119 0.69 5.02 4.04
N ALA A 120 0.80 4.11 5.00
CA ALA A 120 1.35 4.39 6.32
C ALA A 120 2.84 4.79 6.26
N GLY A 121 3.64 4.06 5.48
CA GLY A 121 5.06 4.35 5.26
C GLY A 121 5.26 5.70 4.59
N ALA A 122 4.47 6.00 3.54
CA ALA A 122 4.49 7.31 2.89
C ALA A 122 4.08 8.43 3.86
N ALA A 123 3.04 8.24 4.68
CA ALA A 123 2.63 9.22 5.68
C ALA A 123 3.68 9.43 6.78
N ALA A 124 4.35 8.36 7.22
CA ALA A 124 5.42 8.42 8.21
C ALA A 124 6.66 9.14 7.66
N ALA A 125 7.10 8.81 6.44
CA ALA A 125 8.22 9.49 5.78
C ALA A 125 7.94 11.00 5.65
N VAL A 126 6.73 11.37 5.24
CA VAL A 126 6.24 12.76 5.14
C VAL A 126 6.24 13.49 6.49
N ARG A 127 6.08 12.78 7.61
CA ARG A 127 6.10 13.34 8.97
C ARG A 127 7.50 13.45 9.55
N LEU A 128 8.34 12.46 9.30
CA LEU A 128 9.67 12.31 9.90
C LEU A 128 10.77 12.98 9.08
N THR A 129 10.52 13.26 7.80
CA THR A 129 11.48 13.89 6.89
C THR A 129 10.89 15.17 6.30
N ASP A 130 11.75 16.16 6.05
CA ASP A 130 11.41 17.35 5.29
C ASP A 130 11.50 17.13 3.77
N GLU A 131 11.72 15.88 3.34
CA GLU A 131 11.94 15.50 1.96
C GLU A 131 10.73 15.79 1.07
N ALA A 132 10.99 16.32 -0.12
CA ALA A 132 9.92 16.72 -1.05
C ALA A 132 9.28 15.51 -1.77
N ARG A 133 9.98 14.36 -1.79
CA ARG A 133 9.60 13.13 -2.50
C ARG A 133 9.85 11.89 -1.63
N PRO A 134 8.98 11.62 -0.65
CA PRO A 134 9.05 10.41 0.17
C PRO A 134 8.88 9.12 -0.65
N GLY A 135 8.25 9.18 -1.83
CA GLY A 135 7.82 8.01 -2.59
C GLY A 135 8.93 6.99 -2.91
N PRO A 136 10.06 7.39 -3.52
CA PRO A 136 11.13 6.46 -3.88
C PRO A 136 11.74 5.72 -2.68
N ALA A 137 11.93 6.38 -1.54
CA ALA A 137 12.51 5.77 -0.35
C ALA A 137 11.56 4.72 0.25
N VAL A 138 10.27 5.02 0.31
CA VAL A 138 9.25 4.09 0.81
C VAL A 138 9.04 2.91 -0.16
N ALA A 139 9.09 3.16 -1.47
CA ALA A 139 9.04 2.11 -2.48
C ALA A 139 10.24 1.17 -2.36
N ALA A 140 11.45 1.71 -2.19
CA ALA A 140 12.66 0.90 -1.96
C ALA A 140 12.54 0.07 -0.68
N ALA A 141 12.10 0.67 0.43
CA ALA A 141 11.90 -0.05 1.69
C ALA A 141 10.87 -1.19 1.55
N LEU A 142 9.74 -0.95 0.87
CA LEU A 142 8.74 -1.99 0.60
C LEU A 142 9.29 -3.12 -0.25
N LEU A 143 10.05 -2.81 -1.30
CA LEU A 143 10.69 -3.83 -2.14
C LEU A 143 11.69 -4.66 -1.34
N VAL A 144 12.53 -4.01 -0.52
CA VAL A 144 13.47 -4.70 0.36
C VAL A 144 12.72 -5.61 1.33
N VAL A 145 11.65 -5.14 1.96
CA VAL A 145 10.83 -5.97 2.86
C VAL A 145 10.15 -7.11 2.11
N ALA A 146 9.61 -6.88 0.92
CA ALA A 146 8.96 -7.93 0.13
C ALA A 146 9.94 -9.06 -0.26
N VAL A 147 11.22 -8.74 -0.47
CA VAL A 147 12.28 -9.72 -0.74
C VAL A 147 12.78 -10.37 0.55
N LEU A 148 13.07 -9.59 1.58
CA LEU A 148 13.70 -10.12 2.81
C LEU A 148 12.71 -10.84 3.73
N ALA A 149 11.44 -10.44 3.78
CA ALA A 149 10.47 -11.04 4.69
C ALA A 149 10.28 -12.55 4.44
N PRO A 150 10.11 -13.04 3.20
CA PRO A 150 10.05 -14.48 2.95
C PRO A 150 11.34 -15.24 3.32
N LEU A 151 12.51 -14.58 3.31
CA LEU A 151 13.80 -15.20 3.61
C LEU A 151 14.16 -15.19 5.10
N LEU A 152 13.71 -14.18 5.84
CA LEU A 152 14.13 -13.93 7.23
C LEU A 152 13.04 -14.26 8.25
N ILE A 153 11.78 -14.34 7.84
CA ILE A 153 10.70 -14.73 8.77
C ILE A 153 10.83 -16.22 9.07
N PRO A 154 10.89 -16.61 10.35
CA PRO A 154 10.94 -18.02 10.74
C PRO A 154 9.78 -18.81 10.13
N GLU A 155 10.05 -20.05 9.70
CA GLU A 155 9.01 -20.91 9.11
C GLU A 155 7.83 -21.15 10.07
N ASP A 156 8.08 -21.09 11.38
CA ASP A 156 7.07 -21.22 12.44
C ASP A 156 6.04 -20.08 12.43
N TRP A 157 6.43 -18.91 11.95
CA TRP A 157 5.53 -17.77 11.82
C TRP A 157 4.56 -17.92 10.66
N ALA A 158 4.89 -18.77 9.68
CA ALA A 158 4.02 -19.20 8.58
C ALA A 158 3.20 -18.04 7.99
N LEU A 159 3.85 -16.93 7.63
CA LEU A 159 3.18 -15.75 7.07
C LEU A 159 2.92 -15.91 5.57
N PHE A 160 3.81 -16.64 4.88
CA PHE A 160 3.74 -16.92 3.44
C PHE A 160 3.47 -18.41 3.22
N VAL A 161 2.20 -18.77 3.29
CA VAL A 161 1.75 -20.16 3.22
C VAL A 161 1.07 -20.42 1.86
N VAL A 162 1.09 -21.67 1.40
CA VAL A 162 0.41 -22.13 0.16
C VAL A 162 -1.05 -22.46 0.50
N PRO A 163 -2.02 -22.32 -0.44
CA PRO A 163 -3.45 -22.45 -0.10
C PRO A 163 -3.86 -23.80 0.51
N ASP A 164 -3.15 -24.89 0.16
CA ASP A 164 -3.46 -26.24 0.64
C ASP A 164 -2.81 -26.58 1.99
N ASP A 165 -1.98 -25.69 2.56
CA ASP A 165 -1.35 -25.92 3.85
C ASP A 165 -2.33 -25.58 4.99
N PRO A 166 -2.48 -26.47 5.99
CA PRO A 166 -3.44 -26.31 7.10
C PRO A 166 -3.22 -25.03 7.92
N ARG A 167 -2.05 -24.39 7.84
CA ARG A 167 -1.74 -23.12 8.52
C ARG A 167 -2.28 -21.90 7.79
N TRP A 168 -2.90 -22.05 6.62
CA TRP A 168 -3.44 -20.94 5.82
C TRP A 168 -4.37 -19.99 6.60
N PRO A 169 -5.35 -20.46 7.40
CA PRO A 169 -6.19 -19.55 8.19
C PRO A 169 -5.39 -18.75 9.21
N ALA A 170 -4.50 -19.40 9.96
CA ALA A 170 -3.66 -18.76 10.97
C ALA A 170 -2.69 -17.73 10.36
N ALA A 171 -2.18 -17.99 9.14
CA ALA A 171 -1.38 -17.02 8.40
C ALA A 171 -2.17 -15.73 8.11
N HIS A 172 -3.44 -15.87 7.74
CA HIS A 172 -4.30 -14.74 7.43
C HIS A 172 -4.78 -13.98 8.67
N ASP A 173 -4.94 -14.66 9.81
CA ASP A 173 -5.16 -13.98 11.09
C ASP A 173 -3.97 -13.07 11.43
N ARG A 174 -2.73 -13.53 11.19
CA ARG A 174 -1.52 -12.71 11.37
C ARG A 174 -1.49 -11.52 10.40
N TRP A 175 -1.88 -11.71 9.14
CA TRP A 175 -2.05 -10.61 8.19
C TRP A 175 -3.10 -9.59 8.63
N ALA A 176 -4.21 -10.04 9.23
CA ALA A 176 -5.22 -9.15 9.79
C ALA A 176 -4.66 -8.33 10.95
N VAL A 177 -3.87 -8.96 11.84
CA VAL A 177 -3.17 -8.27 12.94
C VAL A 177 -2.17 -7.24 12.39
N VAL A 178 -1.38 -7.60 11.37
CA VAL A 178 -0.44 -6.67 10.71
C VAL A 178 -1.19 -5.48 10.12
N LEU A 179 -2.26 -5.73 9.37
CA LEU A 179 -3.11 -4.68 8.79
C LEU A 179 -3.66 -3.74 9.88
N ALA A 180 -4.21 -4.31 10.96
CA ALA A 180 -4.76 -3.54 12.07
C ALA A 180 -3.67 -2.69 12.76
N ALA A 181 -2.51 -3.27 13.07
CA ALA A 181 -1.41 -2.57 13.70
C ALA A 181 -0.92 -1.39 12.84
N VAL A 182 -0.77 -1.61 11.53
CA VAL A 182 -0.34 -0.57 10.59
C VAL A 182 -1.38 0.54 10.46
N ALA A 183 -2.67 0.19 10.40
CA ALA A 183 -3.76 1.18 10.37
C ALA A 183 -3.77 2.05 11.65
N VAL A 184 -3.54 1.43 12.82
CA VAL A 184 -3.43 2.15 14.10
C VAL A 184 -2.22 3.09 14.09
N VAL A 185 -1.04 2.62 13.65
CA VAL A 185 0.17 3.46 13.54
C VAL A 185 -0.06 4.64 12.60
N TRP A 186 -0.72 4.39 11.47
CA TRP A 186 -1.05 5.43 10.50
C TRP A 186 -2.00 6.48 11.11
N ALA A 187 -3.05 6.04 11.80
CA ALA A 187 -3.98 6.93 12.50
C ALA A 187 -3.28 7.75 13.61
N ALA A 188 -2.40 7.10 14.38
CA ALA A 188 -1.63 7.74 15.45
C ALA A 188 -0.59 8.75 14.94
N CYS A 189 -0.10 8.57 13.71
CA CYS A 189 0.80 9.50 13.05
C CYS A 189 0.08 10.70 12.39
N GLY A 190 -1.25 10.66 12.25
CA GLY A 190 -2.08 11.70 11.64
C GLY A 190 -2.21 13.05 12.40
N PRO A 191 -2.30 13.10 13.74
CA PRO A 191 -2.46 14.37 14.45
C PRO A 191 -1.14 15.16 14.52
N GLU A 192 -1.10 16.30 13.82
CA GLU A 192 -0.13 17.36 14.13
C GLU A 192 -0.42 17.91 15.54
N PRO A 193 0.58 18.05 16.42
CA PRO A 193 0.35 18.63 17.74
C PRO A 193 -0.04 20.10 17.60
N LEU A 194 -1.35 20.38 17.70
CA LEU A 194 -1.99 21.68 17.54
C LEU A 194 -1.56 22.78 18.55
N GLY A 195 -0.53 22.57 19.37
CA GLY A 195 -0.24 23.46 20.51
C GLY A 195 1.23 23.90 20.71
N GLY A 196 2.19 23.37 19.96
CA GLY A 196 3.62 23.57 20.27
C GLY A 196 4.21 24.92 19.85
N ARG A 197 3.79 25.46 18.70
CA ARG A 197 4.33 26.72 18.16
C ARG A 197 3.76 27.97 18.83
N ALA A 198 2.49 27.95 19.25
CA ALA A 198 1.89 29.06 19.98
C ALA A 198 2.58 29.31 21.34
N ARG A 199 3.07 28.25 22.01
CA ARG A 199 3.84 28.39 23.25
C ARG A 199 5.27 28.91 23.03
N ARG A 200 5.92 28.59 21.91
CA ARG A 200 7.25 29.17 21.57
C ARG A 200 7.14 30.63 21.12
N ALA A 201 6.11 30.98 20.35
CA ALA A 201 5.86 32.37 19.96
C ALA A 201 5.58 33.26 21.19
N ARG A 202 4.89 32.75 22.22
CA ARG A 202 4.68 33.45 23.48
C ARG A 202 5.91 33.54 24.40
N ARG A 203 6.95 32.73 24.16
CA ARG A 203 8.23 32.80 24.90
C ARG A 203 9.28 33.65 24.20
N ALA A 204 9.14 33.93 22.91
CA ALA A 204 10.02 34.84 22.17
C ALA A 204 9.62 36.32 22.33
N TRP A 205 8.53 36.60 23.06
CA TRP A 205 7.98 37.95 23.31
C TRP A 205 7.91 38.28 24.81
N ARG A 206 8.62 37.53 25.66
CA ARG A 206 8.83 37.83 27.08
C ARG A 206 10.33 37.88 27.32
#